data_AF-A0A7W0TF92-F1
#
_entry.id   AF-A0A7W0TF92-F1
#
_cell.length_a   1.000
_cell.length_b   1.000
_cell.length_c   1.000
_cell.angle_alpha   90.00
_cell.angle_beta   90.00
_cell.angle_gamma   90.00
#
_symmetry.space_group_name_H-M   'P 1'
#
loop_
_entity.id
_entity.type
_entity.pdbx_description
1 polymer ?
#
loop_
_entity_poly.entity_id
_entity_poly.type
_entity_poly.pdbx_seq_one_letter_code
_entity_poly.pdbx_strand_id
1 'polypeptide(L)'
;MLKRILAVLAILAAAVLVACGSDDEGGGGAASEGGGEEKAKGKIGVILPDTASSKRWEEADRKFLGEAFEAAGVEYDIQNANGDKAKFATIADQMINGGVTVLLL
;
A
#
# COMPACT_ATOMS: atom_id res chain seq x y z
N MET A 1 -2.44 -61.33 -16.96
CA MET A 1 -1.86 -60.00 -16.70
C MET A 1 -2.99 -58.97 -16.70
N LEU A 2 -3.64 -58.78 -15.54
CA LEU A 2 -4.75 -57.84 -15.35
C LEU A 2 -4.20 -56.44 -15.06
N LYS A 3 -3.84 -55.70 -16.10
CA LYS A 3 -3.55 -54.27 -15.97
C LYS A 3 -4.40 -53.51 -16.97
N ARG A 4 -5.48 -52.89 -16.48
CA ARG A 4 -6.18 -51.71 -17.03
C ARG A 4 -7.52 -51.57 -16.32
N ILE A 5 -7.48 -51.20 -15.04
CA ILE A 5 -8.62 -50.63 -14.33
C ILE A 5 -8.11 -49.27 -13.86
N LEU A 6 -8.72 -48.20 -14.37
CA LEU A 6 -9.46 -47.20 -13.60
C LEU A 6 -9.69 -46.00 -14.52
N ALA A 7 -10.97 -45.77 -14.78
CA ALA A 7 -11.50 -44.70 -15.59
C ALA A 7 -11.32 -43.34 -14.91
N VAL A 8 -10.97 -42.35 -15.74
CA VAL A 8 -11.47 -40.97 -15.79
C VAL A 8 -12.49 -40.61 -14.71
N LEU A 9 -12.24 -39.54 -13.94
CA LEU A 9 -13.15 -38.39 -13.76
C LEU A 9 -12.65 -37.38 -12.71
N ALA A 10 -12.56 -36.13 -13.17
CA ALA A 10 -12.88 -34.89 -12.45
C ALA A 10 -11.85 -34.39 -11.40
N ILE A 11 -11.53 -33.10 -11.22
CA ILE A 11 -12.21 -31.84 -11.53
C ILE A 11 -11.11 -30.80 -11.83
N LEU A 12 -11.17 -30.13 -12.97
CA LEU A 12 -10.35 -28.95 -13.25
C LEU A 12 -11.02 -27.75 -12.55
N ALA A 13 -10.58 -27.40 -11.35
CA ALA A 13 -11.02 -26.17 -10.69
C ALA A 13 -10.28 -24.98 -11.32
N ALA A 14 -10.82 -24.46 -12.43
CA ALA A 14 -10.44 -23.16 -12.95
C ALA A 14 -10.98 -22.09 -11.98
N ALA A 15 -10.13 -21.64 -11.05
CA ALA A 15 -10.40 -20.44 -10.28
C ALA A 15 -10.27 -19.23 -11.22
N VAL A 16 -11.40 -18.80 -11.77
CA VAL A 16 -11.46 -17.52 -12.49
C VAL A 16 -11.42 -16.42 -11.44
N LEU A 17 -10.26 -15.79 -11.26
CA LEU A 17 -10.16 -14.50 -10.58
C LEU A 17 -10.85 -13.46 -11.48
N VAL A 18 -12.14 -13.22 -11.22
CA VAL A 18 -12.83 -12.03 -11.76
C VAL A 18 -12.31 -10.81 -10.99
N ALA A 19 -11.37 -10.11 -11.59
CA ALA A 19 -11.05 -8.73 -11.26
C ALA A 19 -12.13 -7.86 -11.91
N CYS A 20 -13.26 -7.68 -11.24
CA CYS A 20 -14.26 -6.71 -11.65
C CYS A 20 -13.78 -5.32 -11.23
N GLY A 21 -12.99 -4.69 -12.10
CA GLY A 21 -12.87 -3.24 -12.14
C GLY A 21 -14.01 -2.72 -13.00
N SER A 22 -15.08 -2.25 -12.36
CA SER A 22 -16.09 -1.40 -12.99
C SER A 22 -16.18 -0.13 -12.16
N ASP A 23 -15.70 0.97 -12.73
CA ASP A 23 -16.11 2.32 -12.36
C ASP A 23 -17.64 2.42 -12.53
N ASP A 24 -18.37 2.52 -11.41
CA ASP A 24 -19.76 2.98 -11.38
C ASP A 24 -20.01 3.70 -10.03
N GLU A 25 -20.34 4.98 -10.13
CA GLU A 25 -20.70 5.86 -9.02
C GLU A 25 -21.96 5.34 -8.31
N GLY A 26 -21.85 4.94 -7.05
CA GLY A 26 -22.99 4.40 -6.29
C GLY A 26 -22.76 4.48 -4.79
N GLY A 27 -23.35 5.51 -4.18
CA GLY A 27 -23.16 5.88 -2.78
C GLY A 27 -23.65 4.88 -1.73
N GLY A 28 -23.19 5.11 -0.49
CA GLY A 28 -23.87 4.62 0.70
C GLY A 28 -22.96 3.97 1.74
N GLY A 29 -22.25 4.79 2.51
CA GLY A 29 -21.66 4.38 3.79
C GLY A 29 -21.88 5.49 4.80
N ALA A 30 -22.90 5.33 5.64
CA ALA A 30 -23.36 6.32 6.61
C ALA A 30 -22.23 6.84 7.50
N ALA A 31 -22.09 8.16 7.55
CA ALA A 31 -21.26 8.86 8.52
C ALA A 31 -21.82 8.58 9.91
N SER A 32 -21.04 7.88 10.74
CA SER A 32 -21.22 7.91 12.18
C SER A 32 -20.47 9.13 12.70
N GLU A 33 -21.21 10.22 12.93
CA GLU A 33 -20.74 11.36 13.72
C GLU A 33 -20.60 10.92 15.18
N GLY A 34 -19.45 10.33 15.50
CA GLY A 34 -19.00 10.10 16.87
C GLY A 34 -18.12 11.27 17.32
N GLY A 35 -18.51 11.90 18.43
CA GLY A 35 -17.95 13.12 18.99
C GLY A 35 -16.42 13.17 19.07
N GLY A 36 -15.91 14.40 18.88
CA GLY A 36 -14.50 14.73 18.85
C GLY A 36 -13.77 14.38 20.14
N GLU A 37 -13.08 13.25 20.10
CA GLU A 37 -11.72 13.17 20.61
C GLU A 37 -10.82 13.55 19.44
N GLU A 38 -9.87 14.48 19.64
CA GLU A 38 -8.76 14.60 18.70
C GLU A 38 -8.05 13.25 18.69
N LYS A 39 -8.42 12.38 17.73
CA LYS A 39 -7.70 11.13 17.50
C LYS A 39 -6.25 11.53 17.30
N ALA A 40 -5.36 10.94 18.09
CA ALA A 40 -3.92 11.09 17.91
C ALA A 40 -3.64 10.89 16.41
N LYS A 41 -3.21 11.95 15.74
CA LYS A 41 -2.86 11.89 14.33
C LYS A 41 -1.63 10.98 14.26
N GLY A 42 -1.84 9.77 13.76
CA GLY A 42 -0.78 8.78 13.65
C GLY A 42 0.38 9.28 12.78
N LYS A 43 1.51 8.58 12.75
CA LYS A 43 2.67 8.99 11.97
C LYS A 43 2.71 8.25 10.62
N ILE A 44 3.01 8.97 9.54
CA ILE A 44 3.12 8.39 8.19
C ILE A 44 4.59 8.21 7.82
N GLY A 45 4.97 7.00 7.41
CA GLY A 45 6.23 6.74 6.73
C GLY A 45 6.02 6.60 5.23
N VAL A 46 6.90 7.15 4.41
CA VAL A 46 6.90 6.97 2.95
C VAL A 46 8.30 6.59 2.49
N ILE A 47 8.41 5.51 1.71
CA ILE A 47 9.65 5.10 1.08
C ILE A 47 9.55 5.32 -0.42
N LEU A 48 10.28 6.29 -0.95
CA LEU A 48 10.41 6.53 -2.38
C LEU A 48 11.43 5.53 -2.98
N PRO A 49 11.18 4.99 -4.18
CA PRO A 49 12.00 3.91 -4.73
C PRO A 49 13.40 4.39 -5.13
N ASP A 50 13.51 5.42 -5.97
CA ASP A 50 14.79 5.95 -6.45
C ASP A 50 14.64 7.31 -7.16
N THR A 51 15.76 7.93 -7.53
CA THR A 51 15.82 9.19 -8.31
C THR A 51 16.41 9.03 -9.71
N ALA A 52 16.91 7.83 -10.03
CA ALA A 52 17.62 7.53 -11.27
C ALA A 52 16.68 7.03 -12.38
N SER A 53 15.73 6.16 -12.03
CA SER A 53 14.64 5.67 -12.87
C SER A 53 13.55 6.73 -13.05
N SER A 54 13.37 7.65 -12.10
CA SER A 54 12.42 8.75 -12.24
C SER A 54 12.68 9.92 -11.29
N LYS A 55 12.80 11.13 -11.85
CA LYS A 55 12.87 12.38 -11.08
C LYS A 55 11.54 12.74 -10.42
N ARG A 56 10.43 12.18 -10.91
CA ARG A 56 9.06 12.44 -10.42
C ARG A 56 8.95 12.26 -8.92
N TRP A 57 9.61 11.25 -8.35
CA TRP A 57 9.54 10.92 -6.93
C TRP A 57 10.01 12.07 -6.03
N GLU A 58 11.05 12.79 -6.43
CA GLU A 58 11.60 13.91 -5.64
C GLU A 58 10.99 15.25 -6.05
N GLU A 59 10.72 15.45 -7.34
CA GLU A 59 10.20 16.72 -7.86
C GLU A 59 8.70 16.90 -7.61
N ALA A 60 7.93 15.79 -7.61
CA ALA A 60 6.48 15.79 -7.47
C ALA A 60 6.02 15.00 -6.23
N ASP A 61 6.29 13.70 -6.12
CA ASP A 61 5.70 12.87 -5.06
C ASP A 61 6.10 13.38 -3.67
N ARG A 62 7.39 13.62 -3.41
CA ARG A 62 7.85 14.20 -2.13
C ARG A 62 7.14 15.51 -1.82
N LYS A 63 7.06 16.41 -2.80
CA LYS A 63 6.47 17.73 -2.64
C LYS A 63 4.98 17.62 -2.29
N PHE A 64 4.20 16.96 -3.14
CA PHE A 64 2.75 16.92 -3.00
C PHE A 64 2.30 16.05 -1.82
N LEU A 65 3.02 14.97 -1.50
CA LEU A 65 2.75 14.19 -0.30
C LEU A 65 3.04 15.00 0.96
N GLY A 66 4.19 15.70 1.01
CA GLY A 66 4.53 16.58 2.12
C GLY A 66 3.47 17.67 2.34
N GLU A 67 3.11 18.41 1.28
CA GLU A 67 2.06 19.44 1.32
C GLU A 67 0.71 18.87 1.82
N ALA A 68 0.34 17.67 1.38
CA ALA A 68 -0.90 17.01 1.82
C ALA A 68 -0.86 16.60 3.30
N PHE A 69 0.27 16.06 3.77
CA PHE A 69 0.44 15.66 5.17
C PHE A 69 0.50 16.88 6.11
N GLU A 70 1.18 17.95 5.70
CA GLU A 70 1.18 19.24 6.39
C GLU A 70 -0.22 19.84 6.49
N ALA A 71 -0.98 19.85 5.39
CA ALA A 71 -2.36 20.33 5.36
C ALA A 71 -3.29 19.50 6.27
N ALA A 72 -3.05 18.19 6.36
CA ALA A 72 -3.75 17.30 7.29
C ALA A 72 -3.26 17.47 8.75
N GLY A 73 -2.12 18.11 8.97
CA GLY A 73 -1.47 18.28 10.26
C GLY A 73 -1.01 16.96 10.88
N VAL A 74 -0.56 16.01 10.06
CA VAL A 74 -0.13 14.67 10.46
C VAL A 74 1.40 14.61 10.45
N GLU A 75 2.04 13.94 11.42
CA GLU A 75 3.49 13.74 11.41
C GLU A 75 3.89 12.79 10.28
N TYR A 76 4.96 13.09 9.55
CA TYR A 76 5.43 12.23 8.47
C TYR A 76 6.95 12.18 8.33
N ASP A 77 7.44 11.10 7.71
CA ASP A 77 8.83 10.93 7.26
C ASP A 77 8.84 10.36 5.84
N ILE A 78 9.53 11.05 4.92
CA ILE A 78 9.68 10.63 3.52
C ILE A 78 11.16 10.36 3.24
N GLN A 79 11.51 9.10 3.02
CA GLN A 79 12.87 8.64 2.74
C GLN A 79 12.97 8.08 1.33
N ASN A 80 14.15 8.16 0.71
CA ASN A 80 14.38 7.58 -0.62
C ASN A 80 15.37 6.42 -0.53
N ALA A 81 14.99 5.26 -1.07
CA ALA A 81 15.82 4.06 -1.11
C ALA A 81 16.93 4.11 -2.18
N ASN A 82 16.91 5.10 -3.08
CA ASN A 82 17.89 5.29 -4.15
C ASN A 82 18.11 4.03 -5.02
N GLY A 83 17.06 3.22 -5.20
CA GLY A 83 17.08 1.99 -6.00
C GLY A 83 17.70 0.80 -5.27
N ASP A 84 18.10 0.96 -4.01
CA ASP A 84 18.71 -0.09 -3.22
C ASP A 84 17.65 -0.84 -2.38
N LYS A 85 17.47 -2.11 -2.68
CA LYS A 85 16.51 -3.00 -2.00
C LYS A 85 16.86 -3.25 -0.53
N ALA A 86 18.14 -3.36 -0.20
CA ALA A 86 18.58 -3.55 1.19
C ALA A 86 18.34 -2.27 1.99
N LYS A 87 18.62 -1.11 1.39
CA LYS A 87 18.28 0.19 2.00
C LYS A 87 16.77 0.33 2.19
N PHE A 88 15.96 -0.05 1.21
CA PHE A 88 14.50 -0.03 1.31
C PHE A 88 14.00 -0.82 2.53
N ALA A 89 14.46 -2.07 2.68
CA ALA A 89 14.09 -2.91 3.82
C ALA A 89 14.55 -2.28 5.16
N THR A 90 15.78 -1.74 5.19
CA THR A 90 16.31 -1.07 6.39
C THR A 90 15.48 0.15 6.78
N ILE A 91 15.06 0.98 5.81
CA ILE A 91 14.19 2.13 6.05
C ILE A 91 12.84 1.67 6.58
N ALA A 92 12.26 0.62 6.01
CA ALA A 92 10.98 0.07 6.47
C ALA A 92 11.06 -0.38 7.92
N ASP A 93 12.10 -1.15 8.28
CA ASP A 93 12.32 -1.59 9.66
C ASP A 93 12.52 -0.41 10.61
N GLN A 94 13.25 0.63 10.19
CA GLN A 94 13.44 1.85 10.98
C GLN A 94 12.12 2.61 11.20
N MET A 95 11.28 2.75 10.16
CA MET A 95 10.00 3.44 10.25
C MET A 95 9.02 2.66 11.13
N ILE A 96 8.94 1.34 10.98
CA ILE A 96 8.10 0.46 11.81
C ILE A 96 8.51 0.59 13.28
N ASN A 97 9.80 0.46 13.59
CA ASN A 97 10.31 0.63 14.95
C ASN A 97 10.14 2.06 15.47
N GLY A 98 10.15 3.05 14.57
CA GLY A 98 9.88 4.45 14.85
C GLY A 98 8.40 4.80 15.05
N GLY A 99 7.50 3.81 14.99
CA GLY A 99 6.09 3.97 15.33
C GLY A 99 5.23 4.60 14.24
N VAL A 100 5.60 4.48 12.96
CA VAL A 100 4.67 4.85 11.88
C VAL A 100 3.40 4.00 11.98
N THR A 101 2.24 4.63 11.91
CA THR A 101 0.93 3.97 11.90
C THR A 101 0.51 3.56 10.50
N VAL A 102 1.06 4.23 9.48
CA VAL A 102 0.89 3.92 8.06
C VAL A 102 2.26 3.97 7.39
N LEU A 103 2.56 2.97 6.57
CA LEU A 103 3.77 2.92 5.76
C LEU A 103 3.38 2.83 4.27
N LEU A 104 3.73 3.85 3.50
CA LEU A 104 3.58 3.90 2.05
C LEU A 104 4.89 3.46 1.38
N LEU A 105 4.78 2.56 0.41
CA LEU A 105 5.89 1.86 -0.25
C LEU A 105 5.88 2.12 -1.76
#